data_AF-A0A5M3N7G1-F1
#
_entry.id   AF-A0A5M3N7G1-F1
#
_cell.length_a   1.000
_cell.length_b   1.000
_cell.length_c   1.000
_cell.angle_alpha   90.00
_cell.angle_beta   90.00
_cell.angle_gamma   90.00
#
_symmetry.space_group_name_H-M   'P 1'
#
loop_
_entity.id
_entity.type
_entity.pdbx_description
1 polymer ?
#
loop_
_entity_poly.entity_id
_entity_poly.type
_entity_poly.pdbx_seq_one_letter_code
_entity_poly.pdbx_strand_id
1 'polypeptide(L)' 'GTFISDNSELKRSDLKRWLEDRGTQQLFTAPHTSAQNGLVERLHLSLMNKARTM' A
#
# COMPACT_ATOMS: atom_id res chain seq x y z
N GLY A 1 3.72 -4.55 13.51
CA GLY A 1 4.52 -3.74 12.56
C GLY A 1 3.69 -2.57 12.05
N THR A 2 4.09 -1.90 10.98
CA THR A 2 3.30 -0.79 10.40
C THR A 2 2.98 -1.10 8.94
N PHE A 3 1.70 -0.99 8.60
CA PHE A 3 1.20 -1.10 7.24
C PHE A 3 0.85 0.30 6.74
N ILE A 4 1.53 0.78 5.70
CA ILE A 4 1.33 2.11 5.12
C ILE A 4 0.65 1.94 3.76
N SER A 5 -0.47 2.60 3.56
CA SER A 5 -1.18 2.62 2.27
C SER A 5 -1.67 4.01 1.91
N ASP A 6 -2.16 4.19 0.69
CA ASP A 6 -2.92 5.39 0.33
C ASP A 6 -4.31 5.40 0.98
N ASN A 7 -5.02 6.52 0.81
CA ASN A 7 -6.35 6.75 1.38
C ASN A 7 -7.49 6.08 0.60
N SER A 8 -7.18 5.19 -0.34
CA SER A 8 -8.16 4.64 -1.28
C SER A 8 -8.86 3.38 -0.71
N GLU A 9 -8.97 2.33 -1.51
CA GLU A 9 -9.73 1.12 -1.27
C GLU A 9 -9.31 0.37 0.00
N LEU A 10 -8.07 0.55 0.48
CA LEU A 10 -7.55 -0.13 1.66
C LEU A 10 -8.04 0.46 2.99
N LYS A 11 -8.82 1.55 2.95
CA LYS A 11 -9.45 2.14 4.13
C LYS A 11 -10.76 1.42 4.50
N ARG A 12 -10.69 0.13 4.80
CA ARG A 12 -11.84 -0.71 5.19
C ARG A 12 -11.71 -1.19 6.63
N SER A 13 -12.85 -1.30 7.31
CA SER A 13 -12.91 -1.66 8.73
C SER A 13 -12.51 -3.11 9.01
N ASP A 14 -12.79 -4.02 8.08
CA ASP A 14 -12.38 -5.42 8.12
C ASP A 14 -10.86 -5.58 8.06
N LEU A 15 -10.19 -4.88 7.13
CA LEU A 15 -8.74 -4.88 7.02
C LEU A 15 -8.08 -4.27 8.27
N LYS A 16 -8.62 -3.14 8.75
CA LYS A 16 -8.13 -2.53 9.99
C LYS A 16 -8.19 -3.51 11.17
N ARG A 17 -9.33 -4.17 11.37
CA ARG A 17 -9.51 -5.16 12.46
C ARG A 17 -8.54 -6.33 12.31
N TRP A 18 -8.38 -6.84 11.09
CA TRP A 18 -7.45 -7.93 10.78
C TRP A 18 -5.98 -7.57 11.05
N LEU A 19 -5.59 -6.31 10.84
CA LEU A 19 -4.26 -5.78 11.15
C LEU A 19 -4.08 -5.60 12.68
N GLU A 20 -5.09 -5.06 13.36
CA GLU A 20 -5.09 -4.89 14.82
C GLU A 20 -4.95 -6.24 15.55
N ASP A 21 -5.67 -7.28 15.12
CA ASP A 21 -5.57 -8.64 15.66
C ASP A 21 -4.14 -9.24 15.52
N ARG A 22 -3.32 -8.70 14.60
CA ARG A 22 -1.92 -9.09 14.38
C ARG A 22 -0.91 -8.13 15.01
N GLY A 23 -1.36 -7.17 15.82
CA GLY A 23 -0.49 -6.16 16.40
C GLY A 23 0.18 -5.28 15.33
N THR A 24 -0.52 -5.04 14.22
CA THR A 24 -0.05 -4.18 13.13
C THR A 24 -0.90 -2.93 13.02
N GLN A 25 -0.25 -1.77 13.01
CA GLN A 25 -0.93 -0.49 12.87
C GLN A 25 -1.07 -0.14 11.39
N GLN A 26 -2.27 0.26 10.99
CA GLN A 26 -2.52 0.86 9.67
C GLN A 26 -2.27 2.37 9.72
N LEU A 27 -1.42 2.87 8.83
CA LEU A 27 -1.17 4.29 8.60
C LEU A 27 -1.49 4.64 7.14
N PHE A 28 -1.81 5.90 6.92
CA PHE A 28 -2.16 6.41 5.60
C PHE A 28 -1.22 7.51 5.17
N THR A 29 -0.89 7.54 3.88
CA THR A 29 -0.16 8.66 3.27
C THR A 29 -1.03 9.91 3.23
N ALA A 30 -0.41 11.08 3.00
CA ALA A 30 -1.14 12.30 2.76
C ALA A 30 -2.07 12.16 1.54
N PRO A 31 -3.27 12.76 1.56
CA PRO A 31 -4.15 12.80 0.40
C PRO A 31 -3.44 13.37 -0.82
N HIS A 32 -3.78 12.84 -2.01
CA HIS A 32 -3.28 13.33 -3.30
C HIS A 32 -1.74 13.38 -3.45
N THR A 33 -1.01 12.59 -2.66
CA THR A 33 0.45 12.53 -2.73
C THR A 33 0.95 11.13 -3.11
N SER A 34 0.93 10.82 -4.40
CA SER A 34 1.43 9.53 -4.94
C SER A 34 2.90 9.29 -4.63
N ALA A 35 3.70 10.35 -4.60
CA ALA A 35 5.14 10.27 -4.34
C ALA A 35 5.51 9.57 -3.02
N GLN A 36 4.64 9.63 -2.00
CA GLN A 36 4.86 8.93 -0.73
C GLN A 36 4.81 7.39 -0.87
N ASN A 37 4.17 6.88 -1.93
CA ASN A 37 4.12 5.46 -2.29
C ASN A 37 5.13 5.08 -3.39
N GLY A 38 6.08 5.98 -3.71
CA GLY A 38 6.97 5.83 -4.87
C GLY A 38 7.87 4.58 -4.87
N LEU A 39 8.05 3.90 -3.73
CA LEU A 39 8.72 2.59 -3.69
C LEU A 39 7.84 1.49 -4.30
N VAL A 40 6.59 1.42 -3.87
CA VAL A 40 5.61 0.44 -4.38
C VAL A 40 5.32 0.71 -5.85
N GLU A 41 5.17 1.97 -6.25
CA GLU A 41 4.95 2.34 -7.65
C GLU A 41 6.13 1.93 -8.56
N ARG A 42 7.38 2.16 -8.12
CA ARG A 42 8.57 1.72 -8.87
C ARG A 42 8.69 0.21 -8.96
N LEU A 43 8.37 -0.50 -7.88
CA LEU A 43 8.35 -1.96 -7.89
C LEU A 43 7.26 -2.49 -8.84
N HIS A 44 6.07 -1.91 -8.80
CA HIS A 44 4.97 -2.26 -9.68
C HIS A 44 5.35 -2.08 -11.15
N LEU A 45 5.94 -0.93 -11.52
CA LEU A 45 6.46 -0.68 -12.87
C LEU A 45 7.50 -1.73 -13.29
N SER A 46 8.43 -2.07 -12.39
CA SER A 46 9.45 -3.08 -12.66
C SER A 46 8.85 -4.47 -12.92
N LEU A 47 7.85 -4.87 -12.13
CA LEU A 47 7.13 -6.13 -12.31
C LEU A 47 6.37 -6.16 -13.64
N MET A 48 5.66 -5.08 -13.97
CA MET A 48 4.91 -4.97 -15.24
C MET A 48 5.83 -4.93 -16.46
N ASN A 49 7.01 -4.33 -16.34
CA ASN A 49 8.01 -4.35 -17.42
C ASN A 49 8.53 -5.77 -17.65
N LYS A 50 8.90 -6.48 -16.58
CA LYS A 50 9.34 -7.87 -16.67
C LYS A 50 8.27 -8.76 -17.30
N ALA A 51 7.02 -8.64 -16.86
CA ALA A 51 5.91 -9.42 -17.39
C ALA A 51 5.65 -9.18 -18.87
N ARG A 52 5.88 -7.95 -19.37
CA ARG A 52 5.73 -7.62 -20.80
C ARG A 52 6.87 -8.15 -21.68
N THR A 53 8.04 -8.41 -21.09
CA THR A 53 9.24 -8.88 -21.82
C THR A 53 9.42 -10.39 -21.80
N MET A 54 8.59 -11.12 -21.06
CA MET A 54 8.52 -12.59 -21.05
C MET A 54 7.50 -13.08 -22.07
#